data_AF-A0A7K2LUX9-F1
#
_entry.id   AF-A0A7K2LUX9-F1
#
_cell.length_a   1.000
_cell.length_b   1.000
_cell.length_c   1.000
_cell.angle_alpha   90.00
_cell.angle_beta   90.00
_cell.angle_gamma   90.00
#
_symmetry.space_group_name_H-M   'P 1'
#
loop_
_entity.id
_entity.type
_entity.pdbx_description
1 polymer ?
#
loop_
_entity_poly.entity_id
_entity_poly.type
_entity_poly.pdbx_seq_one_letter_code
_entity_poly.pdbx_strand_id
1 'polypeptide(L)' 'MTEQAPQPAEKPFLYVVVCAAGVAEGVGALLTAARERGWESGVIATPAALNGFFDVAA' A
#
# COMPACT_ATOMS: atom_id res chain seq x y z
N MET A 1 -1.17 25.76 33.38
CA MET A 1 -1.84 24.64 32.68
C MET A 1 -1.48 24.81 31.21
N THR A 2 -0.48 24.08 30.73
CA THR A 2 -0.08 24.11 29.33
C THR A 2 -0.96 23.13 28.58
N GLU A 3 -1.82 23.64 27.71
CA GLU A 3 -2.64 22.81 26.81
C GLU A 3 -1.72 22.19 25.76
N GLN A 4 -1.63 20.87 25.77
CA GLN A 4 -0.88 20.12 24.78
C GLN A 4 -1.73 20.05 23.49
N ALA A 5 -1.21 20.59 22.39
CA ALA A 5 -1.90 20.54 21.10
C ALA A 5 -2.21 19.07 20.71
N PRO A 6 -3.30 18.80 19.98
CA PRO A 6 -3.62 17.44 19.54
C PRO A 6 -2.46 16.85 18.75
N GLN A 7 -1.87 15.76 19.26
CA GLN A 7 -0.88 14.97 18.51
C GLN A 7 -1.56 14.51 17.21
N PRO A 8 -0.94 14.67 16.02
CA PRO A 8 -1.54 14.18 14.79
C PRO A 8 -1.85 12.70 14.93
N ALA A 9 -3.09 12.29 14.65
CA ALA A 9 -3.42 10.87 14.60
C ALA A 9 -2.58 10.21 13.51
N GLU A 10 -1.85 9.15 13.87
CA GLU A 10 -1.02 8.40 12.91
C GLU A 10 -1.89 7.91 11.76
N LYS A 11 -1.44 8.12 10.52
CA LYS A 11 -2.17 7.66 9.33
C LYS A 11 -2.19 6.14 9.33
N PRO A 12 -3.34 5.49 9.08
CA PRO A 12 -3.37 4.04 8.92
C PRO A 12 -2.45 3.59 7.78
N PHE A 13 -1.81 2.43 7.93
CA PHE A 13 -0.87 1.89 6.95
C PHE A 13 -1.34 0.53 6.41
N LEU A 14 -1.37 0.37 5.09
CA LEU A 14 -1.68 -0.89 4.41
C LEU A 14 -0.41 -1.59 3.92
N TYR A 15 -0.10 -2.76 4.49
CA TYR A 15 0.92 -3.66 3.98
C TYR A 15 0.31 -4.70 3.06
N VAL A 16 0.88 -4.87 1.86
CA VAL A 16 0.43 -5.86 0.87
C VAL A 16 1.60 -6.74 0.44
N VAL A 17 1.43 -8.05 0.54
CA VAL A 17 2.35 -9.05 -0.01
C VAL A 17 1.71 -9.66 -1.25
N VAL A 18 2.44 -9.68 -2.37
CA VAL A 18 1.90 -10.12 -3.66
C VAL A 18 2.65 -11.35 -4.16
N CYS A 19 1.91 -12.45 -4.34
CA CYS A 19 2.43 -13.78 -4.64
C CYS A 19 2.25 -14.24 -6.09
N ALA A 20 1.90 -13.36 -7.03
CA ALA A 20 1.71 -13.69 -8.47
C ALA A 20 0.52 -14.63 -8.78
N ALA A 21 -0.55 -14.55 -7.99
CA ALA A 21 -1.83 -15.16 -8.35
C ALA A 21 -2.59 -14.28 -9.34
N GLY A 22 -3.55 -14.82 -10.12
CA GLY A 22 -4.29 -14.03 -11.11
C GLY A 22 -5.01 -12.79 -10.56
N VAL A 23 -5.40 -12.81 -9.28
CA VAL A 23 -5.98 -11.64 -8.57
C VAL A 23 -4.98 -10.49 -8.34
N ALA A 24 -3.68 -10.75 -8.47
CA ALA A 24 -2.62 -9.76 -8.24
C ALA A 24 -2.71 -8.55 -9.17
N GLU A 25 -3.28 -8.69 -10.37
CA GLU A 25 -3.53 -7.55 -11.27
C GLU A 25 -4.42 -6.47 -10.62
N GLY A 26 -5.32 -6.86 -9.70
CA GLY A 26 -6.21 -5.95 -8.99
C GLY A 26 -5.56 -5.13 -7.87
N VAL A 27 -4.28 -5.37 -7.55
CA VAL A 27 -3.60 -4.70 -6.42
C VAL A 27 -3.52 -3.18 -6.61
N GLY A 28 -3.42 -2.69 -7.85
CA GLY A 28 -3.43 -1.26 -8.14
C GLY A 28 -4.71 -0.58 -7.64
N ALA A 29 -5.87 -1.24 -7.84
CA ALA A 29 -7.16 -0.73 -7.37
C ALA A 29 -7.23 -0.67 -5.84
N LEU A 30 -6.69 -1.69 -5.16
CA LEU A 30 -6.62 -1.72 -3.69
C LEU A 30 -5.76 -0.55 -3.15
N LEU A 31 -4.59 -0.30 -3.76
CA LEU A 31 -3.71 0.79 -3.35
C LEU A 31 -4.32 2.16 -3.60
N THR A 32 -5.02 2.34 -4.73
CA THR A 32 -5.77 3.57 -5.01
C THR A 32 -6.82 3.82 -3.93
N ALA A 33 -7.62 2.81 -3.57
CA ALA A 33 -8.63 2.94 -2.52
C ALA A 33 -8.02 3.26 -1.14
N ALA A 34 -6.83 2.74 -0.82
CA ALA A 34 -6.12 3.07 0.41
C ALA A 34 -5.69 4.55 0.43
N ARG A 35 -5.13 5.06 -0.68
CA ARG A 35 -4.72 6.46 -0.80
C ARG A 35 -5.91 7.42 -0.70
N GLU A 36 -7.03 7.09 -1.33
CA GLU A 36 -8.28 7.87 -1.22
C GLU A 36 -8.81 7.96 0.22
N ARG A 37 -8.48 6.97 1.06
CA ARG A 37 -8.81 6.96 2.50
C ARG A 37 -7.75 7.65 3.36
N GLY A 38 -6.71 8.23 2.75
CA GLY A 38 -5.61 8.89 3.45
C GLY A 38 -4.62 7.93 4.09
N TRP A 39 -4.60 6.65 3.67
CA TRP A 39 -3.70 5.64 4.22
C TRP A 39 -2.35 5.68 3.49
N GLU A 40 -1.30 5.33 4.22
CA GLU A 40 -0.02 5.00 3.62
C GLU A 40 0.01 3.52 3.20
N SER A 41 0.87 3.15 2.26
CA SER A 41 0.91 1.79 1.72
C SER A 41 2.32 1.32 1.38
N GLY A 42 2.62 0.07 1.73
CA GLY A 42 3.86 -0.62 1.39
C GLY A 42 3.57 -1.94 0.69
N VAL A 43 4.25 -2.19 -0.43
CA VAL A 43 4.06 -3.39 -1.26
C VAL A 43 5.34 -4.21 -1.26
N ILE A 44 5.20 -5.50 -0.97
CA ILE A 44 6.28 -6.49 -1.05
C ILE A 44 5.89 -7.51 -2.12
N ALA A 45 6.58 -7.47 -3.25
CA ALA A 45 6.34 -8.38 -4.36
C ALA A 45 7.35 -9.52 -4.35
N THR A 46 6.89 -10.75 -4.56
CA THR A 46 7.81 -11.86 -4.86
C THR A 46 8.41 -11.69 -6.26
N PRO A 47 9.56 -12.32 -6.59
CA PRO A 47 10.15 -12.22 -7.92
C PRO A 47 9.20 -12.64 -9.06
N ALA A 48 8.33 -13.62 -8.81
CA ALA A 48 7.31 -14.05 -9.76
C ALA A 48 6.26 -12.95 -10.04
N ALA A 49 5.94 -12.12 -9.03
CA ALA A 49 5.00 -11.01 -9.20
C ALA A 49 5.63 -9.85 -9.98
N LEU A 50 6.92 -9.59 -9.77
CA LEU A 50 7.66 -8.58 -10.53
C LEU A 50 7.78 -8.93 -12.01
N ASN A 51 8.00 -10.20 -12.34
CA ASN A 51 8.22 -10.61 -13.74
C ASN A 51 6.94 -10.92 -14.52
N GLY A 52 5.77 -10.94 -13.86
CA GLY A 52 4.51 -11.34 -14.48
C GLY A 52 3.34 -10.38 -14.27
N PHE A 53 3.41 -9.47 -13.29
CA PHE A 53 2.24 -8.68 -12.86
C PHE A 53 2.54 -7.20 -12.58
N PHE A 54 3.78 -6.84 -12.26
CA PHE A 54 4.16 -5.45 -11.97
C PHE A 54 5.09 -4.87 -13.03
N ASP A 55 4.78 -3.65 -13.48
CA ASP A 55 5.72 -2.80 -14.19
C ASP A 55 6.44 -1.92 -13.17
N VAL A 56 7.58 -2.41 -12.66
CA VAL A 56 8.45 -1.64 -11.79
C VAL A 56 9.38 -0.79 -12.66
N ALA A 57 9.28 0.53 -12.53
CA ALA A 57 10.20 1.44 -13.20
C ALA A 57 11.67 1.08 -12.86
N ALA A 58 12.50 0.98 -13.90
CA ALA A 58 13.91 0.58 -13.82
C ALA A 58 14.81 1.65 -13.18
#